data_AF-A0A1F7WFQ6-F1
#
_entry.id   AF-A0A1F7WFQ6-F1
#
_cell.length_a   1.000
_cell.length_b   1.000
_cell.length_c   1.000
_cell.angle_alpha   90.00
_cell.angle_beta   90.00
_cell.angle_gamma   90.00
#
_symmetry.space_group_name_H-M   'P 1'
#
loop_
_entity.id
_entity.type
_entity.pdbx_description
1 polymer ?
#
loop_
_entity_poly.entity_id
_entity_poly.type
_entity_poly.pdbx_seq_one_letter_code
_entity_poly.pdbx_strand_id
1 'polypeptide(L)'
;MKEGMEQPGSHGHGCPVGCEYCVITKVESRRSLWNERTLLGINKAVTILNPPPDLRNEDAKREFYEFPPELLRGDFVGFNAISDPFWPRFKNELEWFLEKVAPEAKAVTCVTKWSPSVRLLDRLAEIPNFRLIVSITGLDGLERTKTVQRLALLDAAKQRGIKAFPIIHPYIAGMSDLSFLPHLKELGYDEVDVKGLRYSHDTMSSWMPSEGRVLYEGTNESEVLPEDGWREKVENAGIKLSGLKSWYRRDFESLTPHLSREEAEGLVSQILERANVTSSDTDQAVLDEAIKRRM
;
A
#
# COMPACT_ATOMS: atom_id res chain seq x y z
N MET A 1 -19.68 2.75 -32.54
CA MET A 1 -18.53 1.84 -32.63
C MET A 1 -17.41 2.47 -31.82
N LYS A 2 -17.21 2.00 -30.59
CA LYS A 2 -16.16 2.48 -29.69
C LYS A 2 -14.88 1.73 -30.06
N GLU A 3 -13.88 2.46 -30.54
CA GLU A 3 -12.54 1.93 -30.76
C GLU A 3 -12.00 1.41 -29.42
N GLY A 4 -11.49 0.18 -29.46
CA GLY A 4 -11.03 -0.56 -28.29
C GLY A 4 -9.92 0.19 -27.56
N MET A 5 -10.15 0.45 -26.28
CA MET A 5 -9.05 0.66 -25.34
C MET A 5 -8.26 -0.65 -25.34
N GLU A 6 -7.03 -0.59 -25.85
CA GLU A 6 -6.06 -1.68 -25.73
C GLU A 6 -5.97 -2.10 -24.26
N GLN A 7 -6.09 -3.41 -24.06
CA GLN A 7 -6.03 -4.04 -22.76
C GLN A 7 -4.65 -3.79 -22.14
N PRO A 8 -4.55 -3.39 -20.85
CA PRO A 8 -3.28 -3.43 -20.16
C PRO A 8 -2.95 -4.89 -19.83
N GLY A 9 -2.43 -5.61 -20.82
CA GLY A 9 -2.01 -6.99 -20.75
C GLY A 9 -0.84 -7.28 -21.69
N SER A 10 0.27 -7.75 -21.10
CA SER A 10 1.30 -8.63 -21.69
C SER A 10 2.55 -8.07 -22.41
N HIS A 11 2.73 -6.77 -22.66
CA HIS A 11 4.04 -6.27 -23.14
C HIS A 11 4.48 -4.96 -22.45
N GLY A 12 5.48 -5.05 -21.55
CA GLY A 12 6.36 -3.91 -21.20
C GLY A 12 6.01 -3.02 -19.99
N HIS A 13 4.83 -3.13 -19.36
CA HIS A 13 4.38 -2.19 -18.31
C HIS A 13 4.31 -2.74 -16.87
N GLY A 14 4.87 -3.92 -16.60
CA GLY A 14 4.77 -4.58 -15.29
C GLY A 14 5.53 -3.87 -14.17
N CYS A 15 4.89 -3.71 -13.01
CA CYS A 15 5.53 -3.29 -11.75
C CYS A 15 6.86 -4.06 -11.54
N PRO A 16 7.95 -3.40 -11.10
CA PRO A 16 9.27 -4.00 -11.10
C PRO A 16 9.41 -5.13 -10.06
N VAL A 17 8.52 -5.16 -9.06
CA VAL A 17 8.40 -6.27 -8.10
C VAL A 17 7.87 -7.54 -8.76
N GLY A 18 7.00 -7.40 -9.76
CA GLY A 18 6.51 -8.51 -10.59
C GLY A 18 5.79 -9.62 -9.83
N CYS A 19 4.95 -9.28 -8.83
CA CYS A 19 4.28 -10.29 -8.00
C CYS A 19 3.28 -11.12 -8.82
N GLU A 20 3.36 -12.45 -8.70
CA GLU A 20 2.42 -13.36 -9.36
C GLU A 20 1.00 -13.32 -8.79
N TYR A 21 0.82 -12.69 -7.63
CA TYR A 21 -0.43 -12.56 -6.90
C TYR A 21 -0.93 -11.09 -6.81
N CYS A 22 -0.33 -10.16 -7.57
CA CYS A 22 -0.58 -8.72 -7.45
C CYS A 22 -2.08 -8.36 -7.50
N VAL A 23 -2.59 -7.71 -6.45
CA VAL A 23 -4.01 -7.32 -6.33
C VAL A 23 -4.48 -6.37 -7.44
N ILE A 24 -3.56 -5.64 -8.09
CA ILE A 24 -3.91 -4.67 -9.15
C ILE A 24 -4.01 -5.35 -10.51
N THR A 25 -3.18 -6.37 -10.77
CA THR A 25 -3.09 -6.97 -12.11
C THR A 25 -3.68 -8.37 -12.19
N LYS A 26 -3.86 -9.06 -11.06
CA LYS A 26 -4.28 -10.47 -10.99
C LYS A 26 -5.69 -10.64 -10.41
N VAL A 27 -6.20 -9.67 -9.66
CA VAL A 27 -7.53 -9.70 -9.06
C VAL A 27 -8.47 -8.82 -9.89
N GLU A 28 -9.46 -9.43 -10.53
CA GLU A 28 -10.31 -8.78 -11.54
C GLU A 28 -11.15 -7.66 -10.95
N SER A 29 -11.81 -7.91 -9.82
CA SER A 29 -12.66 -6.91 -9.14
C SER A 29 -11.87 -5.64 -8.78
N ARG A 30 -10.62 -5.80 -8.36
CA ARG A 30 -9.74 -4.70 -7.98
C ARG A 30 -9.16 -3.98 -9.19
N ARG A 31 -8.78 -4.73 -10.23
CA ARG A 31 -8.35 -4.15 -11.51
C ARG A 31 -9.46 -3.31 -12.13
N SER A 32 -10.67 -3.86 -12.22
CA SER A 32 -11.86 -3.18 -12.75
C SER A 32 -12.13 -1.88 -12.00
N LEU A 33 -12.14 -1.91 -10.66
CA LEU A 33 -12.32 -0.72 -9.83
C LEU A 33 -11.28 0.37 -10.17
N TRP A 34 -9.98 0.04 -10.19
CA TRP A 34 -8.93 1.02 -10.46
C TRP A 34 -8.93 1.56 -11.89
N ASN A 35 -9.52 0.84 -12.84
CA ASN A 35 -9.71 1.30 -14.21
C ASN A 35 -10.86 2.31 -14.35
N GLU A 36 -11.82 2.35 -13.41
CA GLU A 36 -12.90 3.35 -13.42
C GLU A 36 -12.38 4.75 -13.05
N ARG A 37 -11.54 4.83 -12.00
CA ARG A 37 -10.95 6.07 -11.48
C ARG A 37 -9.59 5.82 -10.87
N THR A 38 -8.53 6.14 -11.59
CA THR A 38 -7.19 5.74 -11.14
C THR A 38 -6.56 6.71 -10.15
N LEU A 39 -6.86 8.01 -10.25
CA LEU A 39 -6.14 9.05 -9.52
C LEU A 39 -6.22 8.89 -8.00
N LEU A 40 -7.43 8.69 -7.46
CA LEU A 40 -7.67 8.63 -6.03
C LEU A 40 -8.28 7.31 -5.60
N GLY A 41 -7.74 6.74 -4.53
CA GLY A 41 -8.42 5.71 -3.74
C GLY A 41 -8.60 6.14 -2.30
N ILE A 42 -9.64 5.66 -1.63
CA ILE A 42 -9.86 5.93 -0.21
C ILE A 42 -10.24 4.65 0.52
N ASN A 43 -9.66 4.42 1.70
CA ASN A 43 -10.01 3.31 2.57
C ASN A 43 -10.02 3.75 4.04
N LYS A 44 -10.21 2.81 4.97
CA LYS A 44 -10.29 3.12 6.41
C LYS A 44 -8.98 3.61 7.03
N ALA A 45 -7.83 3.42 6.37
CA ALA A 45 -6.52 3.80 6.88
C ALA A 45 -5.96 5.07 6.24
N VAL A 46 -6.11 5.21 4.92
CA VAL A 46 -5.48 6.28 4.13
C VAL A 46 -6.35 6.70 2.94
N THR A 47 -6.13 7.92 2.45
CA THR A 47 -6.42 8.29 1.06
C THR A 47 -5.17 8.08 0.22
N ILE A 48 -5.28 7.62 -1.01
CA ILE A 48 -4.17 7.26 -1.88
C ILE A 48 -4.24 8.13 -3.12
N LEU A 49 -3.13 8.81 -3.43
CA LEU A 49 -2.93 9.52 -4.69
C LEU A 49 -2.01 8.69 -5.59
N ASN A 50 -2.50 8.31 -6.77
CA ASN A 50 -1.75 7.52 -7.75
C ASN A 50 -1.27 8.39 -8.90
N PRO A 51 -0.01 8.24 -9.35
CA PRO A 51 0.38 8.73 -10.66
C PRO A 51 -0.36 7.97 -11.76
N PRO A 52 -0.47 8.51 -12.99
CA PRO A 52 -1.12 7.79 -14.07
C PRO A 52 -0.35 6.50 -14.45
N PRO A 53 -1.05 5.37 -14.70
CA PRO A 53 -0.41 4.11 -15.08
C PRO A 53 0.33 4.18 -16.41
N ASP A 54 -0.08 5.05 -17.32
CA ASP A 54 0.64 5.39 -18.54
C ASP A 54 1.06 6.86 -18.49
N LEU A 55 2.36 7.11 -18.32
CA LEU A 55 2.91 8.47 -18.22
C LEU A 55 2.90 9.22 -19.57
N ARG A 56 2.53 8.55 -20.67
CA ARG A 56 2.32 9.18 -21.98
C ARG A 56 0.91 9.76 -22.13
N ASN A 57 0.00 9.44 -21.23
CA ASN A 57 -1.33 10.05 -21.20
C ASN A 57 -1.21 11.45 -20.57
N GLU A 58 -1.03 12.46 -21.42
CA GLU A 58 -0.83 13.85 -20.99
C GLU A 58 -2.04 14.42 -20.23
N ASP A 59 -3.27 14.00 -20.52
CA ASP A 59 -4.45 14.44 -19.78
C ASP A 59 -4.47 13.89 -18.36
N ALA A 60 -4.22 12.60 -18.18
CA ALA A 60 -4.15 11.98 -16.85
C ALA A 60 -2.94 12.49 -16.05
N LYS A 61 -1.84 12.81 -16.73
CA LYS A 61 -0.66 13.44 -16.12
C LYS A 61 -0.97 14.86 -15.68
N ARG A 62 -1.65 15.66 -16.52
CA ARG A 62 -2.14 17.00 -16.14
C ARG A 62 -3.06 16.91 -14.93
N GLU A 63 -4.00 15.98 -14.91
CA GLU A 63 -4.91 15.75 -13.77
C GLU A 63 -4.15 15.48 -12.46
N PHE A 64 -3.08 14.68 -12.50
CA PHE A 64 -2.23 14.42 -11.34
C PHE A 64 -1.51 15.69 -10.84
N TYR A 65 -0.87 16.46 -11.73
CA TYR A 65 -0.09 17.64 -11.35
C TYR A 65 -0.96 18.86 -10.99
N GLU A 66 -2.19 18.93 -11.49
CA GLU A 66 -3.19 19.96 -11.17
C GLU A 66 -4.10 19.55 -10.00
N PHE A 67 -3.92 18.36 -9.43
CA PHE A 67 -4.71 17.92 -8.28
C PHE A 67 -4.51 18.90 -7.09
N PRO A 68 -5.59 19.45 -6.51
CA PRO A 68 -5.52 20.40 -5.40
C PRO A 68 -5.06 19.72 -4.09
N PRO A 69 -3.80 19.90 -3.65
CA PRO A 69 -3.25 19.18 -2.50
C PRO A 69 -3.96 19.51 -1.18
N GLU A 70 -4.57 20.69 -1.07
CA GLU A 70 -5.34 21.14 0.09
C GLU A 70 -6.54 20.25 0.41
N LEU A 71 -7.05 19.47 -0.56
CA LEU A 71 -8.09 18.47 -0.31
C LEU A 71 -7.62 17.35 0.62
N LEU A 72 -6.32 17.08 0.60
CA LEU A 72 -5.68 16.03 1.41
C LEU A 72 -5.22 16.55 2.78
N ARG A 73 -5.50 17.82 3.09
CA ARG A 73 -5.10 18.46 4.33
C ARG A 73 -5.59 17.69 5.55
N GLY A 74 -4.69 17.45 6.50
CA GLY A 74 -4.98 16.72 7.73
C GLY A 74 -5.14 15.21 7.56
N ASP A 75 -5.05 14.66 6.35
CA ASP A 75 -5.24 13.22 6.13
C ASP A 75 -3.93 12.42 6.30
N PHE A 76 -4.07 11.10 6.41
CA PHE A 76 -3.01 10.15 6.09
C PHE A 76 -3.07 9.81 4.60
N VAL A 77 -2.01 10.13 3.87
CA VAL A 77 -1.99 10.03 2.41
C VAL A 77 -0.92 9.05 1.93
N GLY A 78 -1.35 8.01 1.23
CA GLY A 78 -0.47 7.09 0.52
C GLY A 78 -0.13 7.57 -0.88
N PHE A 79 1.11 7.35 -1.31
CA PHE A 79 1.50 7.49 -2.71
C PHE A 79 1.52 6.12 -3.38
N ASN A 80 0.81 6.04 -4.52
CA ASN A 80 0.87 4.95 -5.49
C ASN A 80 0.54 3.53 -4.93
N ALA A 81 -0.74 3.15 -4.99
CA ALA A 81 -1.21 1.79 -4.71
C ALA A 81 -1.36 0.90 -5.96
N ILE A 82 -1.22 1.46 -7.16
CA ILE A 82 -1.33 0.72 -8.43
C ILE A 82 0.01 0.11 -8.88
N SER A 83 1.12 0.55 -8.28
CA SER A 83 2.47 0.06 -8.53
C SER A 83 3.37 0.29 -7.32
N ASP A 84 4.66 -0.06 -7.41
CA ASP A 84 5.60 0.28 -6.34
C ASP A 84 5.96 1.78 -6.39
N PRO A 85 5.83 2.52 -5.26
CA PRO A 85 6.07 3.96 -5.21
C PRO A 85 7.51 4.35 -5.54
N PHE A 86 8.47 3.43 -5.40
CA PHE A 86 9.89 3.69 -5.62
C PHE A 86 10.39 3.21 -6.98
N TRP A 87 9.51 2.81 -7.90
CA TRP A 87 9.89 2.52 -9.28
C TRP A 87 10.41 3.80 -9.97
N PRO A 88 11.66 3.83 -10.48
CA PRO A 88 12.25 5.04 -11.08
C PRO A 88 11.41 5.79 -12.12
N ARG A 89 10.47 5.14 -12.82
CA ARG A 89 9.59 5.83 -13.77
C ARG A 89 8.67 6.87 -13.11
N PHE A 90 8.32 6.68 -11.84
CA PHE A 90 7.44 7.59 -11.08
C PHE A 90 8.21 8.61 -10.26
N LYS A 91 9.51 8.81 -10.56
CA LYS A 91 10.36 9.69 -9.79
C LYS A 91 9.77 11.10 -9.71
N ASN A 92 9.40 11.70 -10.83
CA ASN A 92 8.91 13.08 -10.84
C ASN A 92 7.59 13.23 -10.07
N GLU A 93 6.72 12.23 -10.19
CA GLU A 93 5.43 12.21 -9.48
C GLU A 93 5.61 12.01 -7.98
N LEU A 94 6.58 11.18 -7.56
CA LEU A 94 6.96 11.07 -6.16
C LEU A 94 7.56 12.38 -5.64
N GLU A 95 8.44 13.03 -6.40
CA GLU A 95 9.03 14.32 -6.00
C GLU A 95 7.94 15.39 -5.82
N TRP A 96 7.00 15.50 -6.76
CA TRP A 96 5.85 16.39 -6.63
C TRP A 96 4.99 16.05 -5.42
N PHE A 97 4.70 14.76 -5.18
CA PHE A 97 3.92 14.32 -4.03
C PHE A 97 4.60 14.74 -2.70
N LEU A 98 5.90 14.53 -2.59
CA LEU A 98 6.65 14.92 -1.39
C LEU A 98 6.75 16.44 -1.23
N GLU A 99 6.71 17.21 -2.31
CA GLU A 99 6.81 18.69 -2.28
C GLU A 99 5.46 19.39 -2.09
N LYS A 100 4.38 18.82 -2.61
CA LYS A 100 3.05 19.46 -2.65
C LYS A 100 2.05 18.85 -1.69
N VAL A 101 2.09 17.52 -1.49
CA VAL A 101 1.12 16.82 -0.66
C VAL A 101 1.64 16.63 0.77
N ALA A 102 2.92 16.31 0.94
CA ALA A 102 3.47 16.10 2.29
C ALA A 102 3.31 17.31 3.23
N PRO A 103 3.45 18.57 2.79
CA PRO A 103 3.20 19.72 3.67
C PRO A 103 1.74 19.89 4.13
N GLU A 104 0.77 19.41 3.36
CA GLU A 104 -0.66 19.53 3.68
C GLU A 104 -1.16 18.37 4.56
N ALA A 105 -0.63 17.17 4.31
CA ALA A 105 -1.05 15.94 4.95
C ALA A 105 -0.62 15.86 6.43
N LYS A 106 -1.43 15.20 7.26
CA LYS A 106 -1.05 14.85 8.64
C LYS A 106 0.07 13.80 8.66
N ALA A 107 0.04 12.86 7.72
CA ALA A 107 1.15 11.97 7.43
C ALA A 107 1.14 11.54 5.97
N VAL A 108 2.33 11.35 5.39
CA VAL A 108 2.48 10.73 4.08
C VAL A 108 3.13 9.36 4.19
N THR A 109 2.73 8.44 3.32
CA THR A 109 3.19 7.05 3.39
C THR A 109 3.45 6.44 2.02
N CYS A 110 4.41 5.52 1.98
CA CYS A 110 4.69 4.67 0.83
C CYS A 110 4.68 3.22 1.29
N VAL A 111 3.95 2.36 0.58
CA VAL A 111 3.98 0.90 0.78
C VAL A 111 4.81 0.28 -0.32
N THR A 112 5.93 -0.34 0.03
CA THR A 112 6.89 -0.83 -0.95
C THR A 112 7.32 -2.28 -0.70
N LYS A 113 7.71 -2.95 -1.79
CA LYS A 113 8.51 -4.18 -1.77
C LYS A 113 9.89 -3.95 -2.41
N TRP A 114 10.20 -2.72 -2.79
CA TRP A 114 11.36 -2.31 -3.56
C TRP A 114 12.30 -1.46 -2.70
N SER A 115 13.61 -1.66 -2.84
CA SER A 115 14.60 -0.85 -2.13
C SER A 115 14.86 0.45 -2.91
N PRO A 116 14.48 1.63 -2.39
CA PRO A 116 14.88 2.91 -2.99
C PRO A 116 16.39 3.13 -2.88
N SER A 117 16.90 4.07 -3.68
CA SER A 117 18.30 4.50 -3.56
C SER A 117 18.59 5.16 -2.21
N VAL A 118 19.84 5.10 -1.76
CA VAL A 118 20.31 5.76 -0.53
C VAL A 118 19.93 7.24 -0.50
N ARG A 119 20.18 7.97 -1.60
CA ARG A 119 19.82 9.40 -1.72
C ARG A 119 18.32 9.65 -1.50
N LEU A 120 17.46 8.77 -2.00
CA LEU A 120 16.02 8.90 -1.80
C LEU A 120 15.64 8.62 -0.34
N LEU A 121 16.25 7.60 0.30
CA LEU A 121 16.04 7.37 1.73
C LEU A 121 16.47 8.56 2.59
N ASP A 122 17.62 9.18 2.28
CA ASP A 122 18.09 10.36 2.99
C ASP A 122 17.08 11.52 2.85
N ARG A 123 16.56 11.77 1.65
CA ARG A 123 15.47 12.74 1.43
C ARG A 123 14.19 12.40 2.20
N LEU A 124 13.79 11.14 2.24
CA LEU A 124 12.58 10.71 2.96
C LEU A 124 12.72 10.91 4.48
N ALA A 125 13.94 10.80 5.02
CA ALA A 125 14.22 11.06 6.43
C ALA A 125 14.09 12.53 6.83
N GLU A 126 14.23 13.46 5.87
CA GLU A 126 14.04 14.89 6.09
C GLU A 126 12.55 15.30 6.21
N ILE A 127 11.63 14.40 5.86
CA ILE A 127 10.18 14.67 5.84
C ILE A 127 9.58 14.18 7.18
N PRO A 128 9.24 15.08 8.12
CA PRO A 128 8.92 14.70 9.51
C PRO A 128 7.65 13.84 9.63
N ASN A 129 6.70 14.06 8.73
CA ASN A 129 5.43 13.33 8.69
C ASN A 129 5.46 12.11 7.75
N PHE A 130 6.64 11.73 7.21
CA PHE A 130 6.77 10.55 6.37
C PHE A 130 6.78 9.25 7.18
N ARG A 131 6.14 8.22 6.63
CA ARG A 131 6.05 6.86 7.17
C ARG A 131 6.37 5.85 6.06
N LEU A 132 7.19 4.87 6.36
CA LEU A 132 7.55 3.83 5.41
C LEU A 132 6.87 2.50 5.79
N ILE A 133 6.12 1.92 4.87
CA ILE A 133 5.59 0.56 5.05
C ILE A 133 6.36 -0.39 4.15
N VAL A 134 7.00 -1.39 4.74
CA VAL A 134 7.77 -2.40 4.00
C VAL A 134 7.00 -3.70 4.02
N SER A 135 6.60 -4.16 2.84
CA SER A 135 5.90 -5.43 2.70
C SER A 135 6.92 -6.58 2.60
N ILE A 136 7.02 -7.38 3.64
CA ILE A 136 7.96 -8.50 3.82
C ILE A 136 7.19 -9.82 3.86
N THR A 137 7.03 -10.46 2.71
CA THR A 137 6.06 -11.56 2.51
C THR A 137 6.60 -12.96 2.72
N GLY A 138 7.92 -13.16 2.64
CA GLY A 138 8.53 -14.50 2.57
C GLY A 138 8.24 -15.24 1.26
N LEU A 139 7.80 -14.53 0.21
CA LEU A 139 7.38 -15.11 -1.08
C LEU A 139 8.44 -14.90 -2.17
N ASP A 140 9.71 -15.10 -1.82
CA ASP A 140 10.86 -14.83 -2.70
C ASP A 140 10.80 -15.60 -4.05
N GLY A 141 10.05 -16.70 -4.14
CA GLY A 141 9.81 -17.43 -5.39
C GLY A 141 8.75 -16.82 -6.32
N LEU A 142 7.86 -15.97 -5.79
CA LEU A 142 6.75 -15.34 -6.52
C LEU A 142 6.99 -13.85 -6.81
N GLU A 143 8.18 -13.36 -6.47
CA GLU A 143 8.54 -11.95 -6.48
C GLU A 143 9.98 -11.75 -7.00
N ARG A 144 10.21 -10.64 -7.70
CA ARG A 144 11.55 -10.27 -8.17
C ARG A 144 12.41 -9.68 -7.06
N THR A 145 11.80 -9.03 -6.08
CA THR A 145 12.49 -8.55 -4.88
C THR A 145 12.46 -9.60 -3.78
N LYS A 146 13.46 -9.58 -2.90
CA LYS A 146 13.74 -10.65 -1.92
C LYS A 146 13.56 -10.17 -0.49
N THR A 147 13.25 -11.10 0.40
CA THR A 147 13.07 -10.85 1.84
C THR A 147 14.31 -10.20 2.45
N VAL A 148 15.51 -10.65 2.09
CA VAL A 148 16.78 -10.04 2.53
C VAL A 148 16.91 -8.56 2.16
N GLN A 149 16.44 -8.16 0.97
CA GLN A 149 16.49 -6.75 0.53
C GLN A 149 15.53 -5.87 1.33
N ARG A 150 14.41 -6.44 1.78
CA ARG A 150 13.38 -5.75 2.58
C ARG A 150 13.82 -5.60 4.03
N LEU A 151 14.49 -6.59 4.58
CA LEU A 151 15.16 -6.50 5.88
C LEU A 151 16.25 -5.41 5.87
N ALA A 152 17.08 -5.38 4.83
CA ALA A 152 18.09 -4.33 4.66
C ALA A 152 17.47 -2.93 4.52
N LEU A 153 16.32 -2.81 3.84
CA LEU A 153 15.57 -1.54 3.76
C LEU A 153 15.06 -1.10 5.14
N LEU A 154 14.51 -2.02 5.92
CA LEU A 154 14.05 -1.75 7.28
C LEU A 154 15.20 -1.28 8.18
N ASP A 155 16.33 -1.98 8.18
CA ASP A 155 17.54 -1.56 8.90
C ASP A 155 18.01 -0.16 8.46
N ALA A 156 18.12 0.08 7.15
CA ALA A 156 18.53 1.37 6.60
C ALA A 156 17.56 2.51 6.95
N ALA A 157 16.25 2.23 7.02
CA ALA A 157 15.23 3.18 7.46
C ALA A 157 15.39 3.51 8.95
N LYS A 158 15.63 2.50 9.79
CA LYS A 158 15.86 2.68 11.23
C LYS A 158 17.11 3.51 11.51
N GLN A 159 18.22 3.24 10.82
CA GLN A 159 19.46 4.01 10.95
C GLN A 159 19.30 5.49 10.58
N ARG A 160 18.30 5.83 9.76
CA ARG A 160 17.95 7.21 9.35
C ARG A 160 16.87 7.86 10.20
N GLY A 161 16.32 7.16 11.19
CA GLY A 161 15.20 7.66 11.99
C GLY A 161 13.86 7.70 11.24
N ILE A 162 13.74 7.02 10.09
CA ILE A 162 12.46 6.92 9.38
C ILE A 162 11.54 6.00 10.18
N LYS A 163 10.35 6.50 10.55
CA LYS A 163 9.30 5.66 11.16
C LYS A 163 8.82 4.64 10.13
N ALA A 164 9.26 3.40 10.27
CA ALA A 164 8.91 2.30 9.37
C ALA A 164 8.07 1.21 10.07
N PHE A 165 7.28 0.49 9.30
CA PHE A 165 6.45 -0.62 9.78
C PHE A 165 6.46 -1.80 8.81
N PRO A 166 6.85 -3.00 9.27
CA PRO A 166 6.79 -4.20 8.44
C PRO A 166 5.34 -4.71 8.33
N ILE A 167 4.96 -5.17 7.14
CA ILE A 167 3.71 -5.90 6.92
C ILE A 167 3.97 -7.18 6.15
N ILE A 168 3.34 -8.28 6.55
CA ILE A 168 3.31 -9.54 5.79
C ILE A 168 2.03 -9.51 4.97
N HIS A 169 2.12 -9.02 3.72
CA HIS A 169 0.94 -8.85 2.86
C HIS A 169 1.24 -9.12 1.38
N PRO A 170 0.67 -10.19 0.81
CA PRO A 170 -0.09 -11.24 1.48
C PRO A 170 0.81 -12.19 2.26
N TYR A 171 0.25 -12.77 3.32
CA TYR A 171 0.60 -14.11 3.77
C TYR A 171 -0.16 -15.14 2.93
N ILE A 172 0.55 -16.13 2.40
CA ILE A 172 -0.04 -17.25 1.66
C ILE A 172 0.29 -18.54 2.39
N ALA A 173 -0.75 -19.25 2.83
CA ALA A 173 -0.62 -20.46 3.62
C ALA A 173 0.23 -21.51 2.89
N GLY A 174 1.17 -22.11 3.61
CA GLY A 174 2.14 -23.07 3.05
C GLY A 174 3.16 -22.52 2.05
N MET A 175 3.15 -21.21 1.72
CA MET A 175 4.08 -20.61 0.75
C MET A 175 4.93 -19.47 1.33
N SER A 176 4.38 -18.67 2.24
CA SER A 176 5.11 -17.58 2.90
C SER A 176 6.12 -18.13 3.91
N ASP A 177 7.42 -17.94 3.64
CA ASP A 177 8.47 -18.27 4.60
C ASP A 177 8.61 -17.19 5.67
N LEU A 178 8.30 -17.53 6.92
CA LEU A 178 8.38 -16.62 8.06
C LEU A 178 9.68 -16.78 8.86
N SER A 179 10.68 -17.49 8.34
CA SER A 179 11.98 -17.68 9.00
C SER A 179 12.74 -16.37 9.27
N PHE A 180 12.37 -15.27 8.62
CA PHE A 180 12.96 -13.95 8.79
C PHE A 180 12.53 -13.22 10.08
N LEU A 181 11.48 -13.70 10.77
CA LEU A 181 10.90 -13.01 11.92
C LEU A 181 11.89 -12.75 13.08
N PRO A 182 12.77 -13.70 13.49
CA PRO A 182 13.78 -13.42 14.51
C PRO A 182 14.72 -12.28 14.11
N HIS A 183 15.14 -12.22 12.85
CA HIS A 183 15.99 -11.13 12.37
C HIS A 183 15.25 -9.79 12.35
N LEU A 184 13.96 -9.79 11.98
CA LEU A 184 13.12 -8.60 12.09
C LEU A 184 13.04 -8.08 13.54
N LYS A 185 12.95 -8.99 14.51
CA LYS A 185 12.98 -8.68 15.95
C LYS A 185 14.34 -8.14 16.38
N GLU A 186 15.45 -8.71 15.92
CA GLU A 186 16.82 -8.23 16.20
C GLU A 186 17.04 -6.80 15.68
N LEU A 187 16.48 -6.47 14.50
CA LEU A 187 16.44 -5.10 13.99
C LEU A 187 15.59 -4.16 14.86
N GLY A 188 14.91 -4.68 15.88
CA GLY A 188 14.08 -3.95 16.84
C GLY A 188 12.77 -3.47 16.24
N TYR A 189 12.17 -4.27 15.35
CA TYR A 189 10.76 -4.15 14.98
C TYR A 189 9.97 -5.14 15.82
N ASP A 190 9.24 -4.61 16.81
CA ASP A 190 8.51 -5.42 17.79
C ASP A 190 7.09 -5.80 17.34
N GLU A 191 6.68 -5.34 16.16
CA GLU A 191 5.31 -5.47 15.67
C GLU A 191 5.24 -5.69 14.17
N VAL A 192 4.19 -6.38 13.74
CA VAL A 192 3.87 -6.63 12.33
C VAL A 192 2.36 -6.67 12.12
N ASP A 193 1.91 -6.29 10.92
CA ASP A 193 0.55 -6.59 10.43
C ASP A 193 0.63 -7.78 9.46
N VAL A 194 -0.33 -8.70 9.54
CA VAL A 194 -0.41 -9.87 8.66
C VAL A 194 -1.75 -9.85 7.96
N LYS A 195 -1.73 -9.90 6.64
CA LYS A 195 -2.93 -9.81 5.80
C LYS A 195 -2.99 -10.95 4.80
N GLY A 196 -4.22 -11.35 4.48
CA GLY A 196 -4.48 -12.48 3.61
C GLY A 196 -4.20 -12.23 2.14
N LEU A 197 -4.48 -13.26 1.35
CA LEU A 197 -4.47 -13.21 -0.11
C LEU A 197 -5.88 -12.99 -0.65
N ARG A 198 -6.01 -12.21 -1.71
CA ARG A 198 -7.18 -12.19 -2.59
C ARG A 198 -6.89 -13.04 -3.81
N TYR A 199 -7.52 -14.21 -3.87
CA TYR A 199 -7.22 -15.21 -4.90
C TYR A 199 -8.15 -15.09 -6.11
N SER A 200 -7.58 -15.18 -7.30
CA SER A 200 -8.30 -15.28 -8.57
C SER A 200 -7.86 -16.53 -9.30
N HIS A 201 -8.79 -17.46 -9.55
CA HIS A 201 -8.45 -18.76 -10.14
C HIS A 201 -7.82 -18.62 -11.52
N ASP A 202 -8.34 -17.70 -12.34
CA ASP A 202 -7.93 -17.52 -13.73
C ASP A 202 -6.49 -17.05 -13.88
N THR A 203 -5.98 -16.29 -12.90
CA THR A 203 -4.66 -15.65 -12.99
C THR A 203 -3.61 -16.24 -12.05
N MET A 204 -4.02 -17.04 -11.05
CA MET A 204 -3.14 -17.54 -9.99
C MET A 204 -3.06 -19.08 -9.90
N SER A 205 -3.97 -19.82 -10.55
CA SER A 205 -4.01 -21.29 -10.44
C SER A 205 -2.76 -22.01 -10.96
N SER A 206 -2.00 -21.39 -11.87
CA SER A 206 -0.85 -22.01 -12.55
C SER A 206 0.38 -22.21 -11.65
N TRP A 207 0.55 -21.38 -10.61
CA TRP A 207 1.70 -21.43 -9.71
C TRP A 207 1.33 -21.86 -8.29
N MET A 208 0.04 -21.81 -7.91
CA MET A 208 -0.40 -22.20 -6.57
C MET A 208 -0.63 -23.73 -6.49
N PRO A 209 0.04 -24.43 -5.54
CA PRO A 209 -0.19 -25.86 -5.31
C PRO A 209 -1.65 -26.16 -5.00
N SER A 210 -2.18 -27.29 -5.50
CA SER A 210 -3.58 -27.69 -5.32
C SER A 210 -4.00 -27.76 -3.85
N GLU A 211 -3.11 -28.25 -2.99
CA GLU A 211 -3.34 -28.38 -1.54
C GLU A 211 -3.52 -27.02 -0.84
N GLY A 212 -2.76 -26.00 -1.24
CA GLY A 212 -2.92 -24.65 -0.70
C GLY A 212 -4.10 -23.90 -1.33
N ARG A 213 -4.40 -24.20 -2.61
CA ARG A 213 -5.45 -23.54 -3.39
C ARG A 213 -6.85 -23.72 -2.83
N VAL A 214 -7.15 -24.89 -2.28
CA VAL A 214 -8.47 -25.21 -1.71
C VAL A 214 -8.90 -24.24 -0.61
N LEU A 215 -7.94 -23.59 0.08
CA LEU A 215 -8.20 -22.59 1.11
C LEU A 215 -8.76 -21.28 0.54
N TYR A 216 -8.63 -21.06 -0.77
CA TYR A 216 -8.94 -19.82 -1.44
C TYR A 216 -10.01 -19.95 -2.53
N GLU A 217 -10.35 -21.16 -2.96
CA GLU A 217 -11.39 -21.41 -3.96
C GLU A 217 -12.78 -21.02 -3.44
N GLY A 218 -13.62 -20.48 -4.33
CA GLY A 218 -14.98 -20.05 -3.97
C GLY A 218 -15.06 -18.76 -3.13
N THR A 219 -13.93 -18.10 -2.85
CA THR A 219 -13.89 -16.88 -2.03
C THR A 219 -14.29 -15.61 -2.80
N ASN A 220 -14.47 -15.72 -4.13
CA ASN A 220 -14.81 -14.61 -5.02
C ASN A 220 -13.90 -13.38 -4.80
N GLU A 221 -12.58 -13.61 -4.76
CA GLU A 221 -11.55 -12.57 -4.57
C GLU A 221 -11.62 -11.83 -3.22
N SER A 222 -12.35 -12.38 -2.25
CA SER A 222 -12.29 -11.95 -0.86
C SER A 222 -10.89 -12.20 -0.28
N GLU A 223 -10.48 -11.34 0.65
CA GLU A 223 -9.19 -11.54 1.34
C GLU A 223 -9.34 -12.68 2.33
N VAL A 224 -8.47 -13.68 2.22
CA VAL A 224 -8.45 -14.84 3.11
C VAL A 224 -7.08 -14.98 3.74
N LEU A 225 -7.06 -15.07 5.07
CA LEU A 225 -5.89 -15.33 5.88
C LEU A 225 -6.13 -16.66 6.63
N PRO A 226 -5.77 -17.81 6.04
CA PRO A 226 -5.95 -19.09 6.70
C PRO A 226 -5.11 -19.16 7.99
N GLU A 227 -5.66 -19.77 9.03
CA GLU A 227 -4.92 -20.06 10.27
C GLU A 227 -4.22 -21.42 10.14
N ASP A 228 -2.94 -21.39 9.77
CA ASP A 228 -2.08 -22.57 9.58
C ASP A 228 -0.85 -22.56 10.54
N GLY A 229 -0.97 -21.85 11.66
CA GLY A 229 0.09 -21.72 12.69
C GLY A 229 1.02 -20.52 12.49
N TRP A 230 0.78 -19.63 11.52
CA TRP A 230 1.58 -18.42 11.35
C TRP A 230 1.57 -17.50 12.58
N ARG A 231 0.46 -17.43 13.33
CA ARG A 231 0.38 -16.64 14.57
C ARG A 231 1.37 -17.11 15.61
N GLU A 232 1.46 -18.43 15.82
CA GLU A 232 2.42 -19.04 16.75
C GLU A 232 3.85 -18.73 16.33
N LYS A 233 4.15 -18.72 15.01
CA LYS A 233 5.47 -18.31 14.51
C LYS A 233 5.80 -16.85 14.83
N VAL A 234 4.83 -15.94 14.69
CA VAL A 234 4.98 -14.52 15.06
C VAL A 234 5.19 -14.36 16.56
N GLU A 235 4.39 -15.05 17.38
CA GLU A 235 4.49 -15.02 18.84
C GLU A 235 5.81 -15.62 19.34
N ASN A 236 6.24 -16.76 18.79
CA ASN A 236 7.51 -17.41 19.13
C ASN A 236 8.73 -16.56 18.76
N ALA A 237 8.61 -15.70 17.74
CA ALA A 237 9.64 -14.71 17.41
C ALA A 237 9.63 -13.48 18.35
N GLY A 238 8.70 -13.41 19.30
CA GLY A 238 8.54 -12.29 20.23
C GLY A 238 8.01 -11.02 19.57
N ILE A 239 7.32 -11.14 18.44
CA ILE A 239 6.72 -10.03 17.69
C ILE A 239 5.22 -9.96 18.00
N LYS A 240 4.69 -8.75 18.20
CA LYS A 240 3.26 -8.52 18.45
C LYS A 240 2.51 -8.26 17.15
N LEU A 241 1.26 -8.70 17.08
CA LEU A 241 0.37 -8.32 15.99
C LEU A 241 -0.19 -6.92 16.23
N SER A 242 -0.04 -6.05 15.23
CA SER A 242 -0.61 -4.70 15.24
C SER A 242 -1.17 -4.38 13.86
N GLY A 243 -2.38 -3.85 13.79
CA GLY A 243 -2.96 -3.44 12.51
C GLY A 243 -2.29 -2.19 11.96
N LEU A 244 -2.13 -2.10 10.64
CA LEU A 244 -1.56 -0.92 10.00
C LEU A 244 -2.33 0.37 10.33
N LYS A 245 -3.67 0.30 10.45
CA LYS A 245 -4.51 1.46 10.81
C LYS A 245 -4.18 1.99 12.22
N SER A 246 -4.05 1.10 13.21
CA SER A 246 -3.69 1.50 14.58
C SER A 246 -2.27 2.04 14.64
N TRP A 247 -1.36 1.50 13.85
CA TRP A 247 0.01 1.99 13.77
C TRP A 247 0.10 3.43 13.24
N TYR A 248 -0.63 3.76 12.16
CA TYR A 248 -0.68 5.14 11.66
C TYR A 248 -1.19 6.14 12.70
N ARG A 249 -2.12 5.71 13.58
CA ARG A 249 -2.70 6.55 14.63
C ARG A 249 -1.85 6.66 15.88
N ARG A 250 -0.62 6.12 15.89
CA ARG A 250 0.30 6.37 16.98
C ARG A 250 0.70 7.83 17.02
N ASP A 251 0.69 8.38 18.21
CA ASP A 251 0.97 9.79 18.46
C ASP A 251 0.03 10.72 17.68
N PHE A 252 -1.18 10.27 17.32
CA PHE A 252 -2.13 11.01 16.47
C PHE A 252 -2.36 12.46 16.94
N GLU A 253 -2.52 12.65 18.25
CA GLU A 253 -2.70 13.96 18.90
C GLU A 253 -1.49 14.90 18.76
N SER A 254 -0.32 14.37 18.43
CA SER A 254 0.89 15.17 18.16
C SER A 254 1.06 15.51 16.68
N LEU A 255 0.26 14.90 15.79
CA LEU A 255 0.37 15.09 14.35
C LEU A 255 -0.56 16.21 13.88
N THR A 256 0.03 17.28 13.39
CA THR A 256 -0.66 18.40 12.74
C THR A 256 -0.81 18.16 11.24
N PRO A 257 -1.82 18.76 10.58
CA PRO A 257 -2.85 19.64 11.16
C PRO A 257 -4.02 18.87 11.78
N HIS A 258 -4.77 19.53 12.68
CA HIS A 258 -6.06 19.06 13.21
C HIS A 258 -7.15 19.96 12.64
N LEU A 259 -8.15 19.35 12.01
CA LEU A 259 -9.26 20.07 11.39
C LEU A 259 -10.49 20.04 12.29
N SER A 260 -11.32 21.06 12.17
CA SER A 260 -12.69 20.95 12.69
C SER A 260 -13.44 19.85 11.95
N ARG A 261 -14.48 19.30 12.58
CA ARG A 261 -15.34 18.28 11.96
C ARG A 261 -15.95 18.78 10.65
N GLU A 262 -16.42 20.03 10.62
CA GLU A 262 -17.03 20.67 9.45
C GLU A 262 -16.04 20.76 8.28
N GLU A 263 -14.81 21.22 8.53
CA GLU A 263 -13.77 21.23 7.51
C GLU A 263 -13.44 19.83 7.01
N ALA A 264 -13.28 18.86 7.92
CA ALA A 264 -12.97 17.48 7.57
C ALA A 264 -14.08 16.85 6.71
N GLU A 265 -15.35 17.03 7.06
CA GLU A 265 -16.51 16.56 6.29
C GLU A 265 -16.55 17.21 4.88
N GLY A 266 -16.28 18.51 4.79
CA GLY A 266 -16.24 19.24 3.53
C GLY A 266 -15.14 18.75 2.57
N LEU A 267 -13.94 18.50 3.08
CA LEU A 267 -12.83 17.96 2.28
C LEU A 267 -13.08 16.51 1.86
N VAL A 268 -13.57 15.67 2.77
CA VAL A 268 -13.84 14.25 2.47
C VAL A 268 -14.93 14.10 1.42
N SER A 269 -15.99 14.91 1.48
CA SER A 269 -17.06 14.90 0.48
C SER A 269 -16.52 15.17 -0.93
N GLN A 270 -15.66 16.19 -1.06
CA GLN A 270 -14.99 16.51 -2.34
C GLN A 270 -14.03 15.43 -2.82
N ILE A 271 -13.39 14.69 -1.92
CA ILE A 271 -12.55 13.53 -2.30
C ILE A 271 -13.42 12.39 -2.82
N LEU A 272 -14.55 12.09 -2.18
CA LEU A 272 -15.41 10.97 -2.57
C LEU A 272 -16.01 11.15 -3.97
N GLU A 273 -16.23 12.39 -4.42
CA GLU A 273 -16.64 12.67 -5.80
C GLU A 273 -15.61 12.17 -6.83
N ARG A 274 -14.33 12.06 -6.44
CA ARG A 274 -13.19 11.77 -7.31
C ARG A 274 -12.54 10.40 -7.03
N ALA A 275 -12.78 9.81 -5.87
CA ALA A 275 -12.06 8.63 -5.38
C ALA A 275 -12.84 7.32 -5.57
N ASN A 276 -12.07 6.24 -5.71
CA ASN A 276 -12.57 4.89 -5.55
C ASN A 276 -12.54 4.46 -4.08
N VAL A 277 -13.62 3.85 -3.58
CA VAL A 277 -13.61 3.24 -2.25
C VAL A 277 -12.92 1.87 -2.31
N THR A 278 -11.74 1.78 -1.69
CA THR A 278 -10.82 0.62 -1.77
C THR A 278 -10.77 -0.12 -0.43
N SER A 279 -11.96 -0.47 0.08
CA SER A 279 -12.13 -1.18 1.36
C SER A 279 -12.81 -2.54 1.14
N SER A 280 -12.84 -3.37 2.19
CA SER A 280 -13.71 -4.56 2.29
C SER A 280 -14.89 -4.32 3.24
N ASP A 281 -15.07 -3.08 3.68
CA ASP A 281 -16.10 -2.63 4.61
C ASP A 281 -17.05 -1.67 3.89
N THR A 282 -18.09 -1.21 4.58
CA THR A 282 -19.07 -0.25 4.06
C THR A 282 -18.45 1.11 3.72
N ASP A 283 -19.02 1.80 2.73
CA ASP A 283 -18.61 3.15 2.35
C ASP A 283 -18.75 4.14 3.52
N GLN A 284 -19.79 3.98 4.35
CA GLN A 284 -19.99 4.79 5.55
C GLN A 284 -18.84 4.62 6.55
N ALA A 285 -18.38 3.38 6.78
CA ALA A 285 -17.24 3.14 7.66
C ALA A 285 -15.95 3.76 7.10
N VAL A 286 -15.79 3.82 5.78
CA VAL A 286 -14.65 4.51 5.15
C VAL A 286 -14.76 6.02 5.33
N LEU A 287 -15.96 6.60 5.15
CA LEU A 287 -16.24 8.01 5.36
C LEU A 287 -15.94 8.44 6.80
N ASP A 288 -16.50 7.73 7.77
CA ASP A 288 -16.32 8.04 9.20
C ASP A 288 -14.84 8.01 9.59
N GLU A 289 -14.09 7.02 9.10
CA GLU A 289 -12.67 6.91 9.40
C GLU A 289 -11.83 7.96 8.65
N ALA A 290 -12.31 8.48 7.51
CA ALA A 290 -11.68 9.55 6.76
C ALA A 290 -11.86 10.92 7.41
N ILE A 291 -13.02 11.17 8.03
CA ILE A 291 -13.26 12.36 8.83
C ILE A 291 -12.43 12.29 10.11
N LYS A 292 -12.51 11.17 10.85
CA LYS A 292 -11.80 11.00 12.14
C LYS A 292 -10.29 11.18 12.04
N ARG A 293 -9.65 10.77 10.95
CA ARG A 293 -8.19 10.89 10.80
C ARG A 293 -7.72 12.30 10.42
N ARG A 294 -8.64 13.22 10.09
CA ARG A 294 -8.36 14.65 9.82
C ARG A 294 -8.53 15.53 11.04
N MET A 295 -9.41 15.13 11.95
CA MET A 295 -9.64 15.79 13.23
C MET A 295 -8.42 15.64 14.15
#